data_AF-U7R1N5-F1
#
_entry.id   AF-U7R1N5-F1
#
_cell.length_a   1.000
_cell.length_b   1.000
_cell.length_c   1.000
_cell.angle_alpha   90.00
_cell.angle_beta   90.00
_cell.angle_gamma   90.00
#
_symmetry.space_group_name_H-M   'P 1'
#
loop_
_entity.id
_entity.type
_entity.pdbx_description
1 polymer ?
#
loop_
_entity_poly.entity_id
_entity_poly.type
_entity_poly.pdbx_seq_one_letter_code
_entity_poly.pdbx_strand_id
1 'polypeptide(L)'
;MTEKNTREYKEAVIHCLVSPVNLTVSQERQVYAGYGGNEDPTLLDRSPRIGASAGALLGGLLAYPMFDAVRQALPMMQAVILNIHFLCFYISYWNCINSICMMYITKKQMA
;
A
#
# COMPACT_ATOMS: atom_id res chain seq x y z
N MET A 1 -43.36 -37.72 18.56
CA MET A 1 -42.19 -38.57 18.92
C MET A 1 -40.88 -37.89 18.52
N THR A 2 -40.74 -36.57 18.77
CA THR A 2 -39.84 -35.73 17.96
C THR A 2 -38.94 -34.81 18.79
N GLU A 3 -38.79 -35.09 20.09
CA GLU A 3 -37.91 -34.32 20.98
C GLU A 3 -36.76 -35.18 21.51
N LYS A 4 -37.04 -36.42 21.95
CA LYS A 4 -36.02 -37.37 22.44
C LYS A 4 -34.97 -37.70 21.37
N ASN A 5 -35.41 -37.95 20.13
CA ASN A 5 -34.52 -38.26 19.01
C ASN A 5 -33.61 -37.07 18.66
N THR A 6 -34.13 -35.83 18.76
CA THR A 6 -33.36 -34.61 18.50
C THR A 6 -32.30 -34.37 19.57
N ARG A 7 -32.57 -34.72 20.84
CA ARG A 7 -31.60 -34.65 21.94
C ARG A 7 -30.49 -35.69 21.79
N GLU A 8 -30.85 -36.94 21.51
CA GLU A 8 -29.88 -38.02 21.25
C GLU A 8 -29.02 -37.72 20.02
N TYR A 9 -29.64 -37.18 18.95
CA TYR A 9 -28.92 -36.74 17.75
C TYR A 9 -27.96 -35.59 18.06
N LYS A 10 -28.41 -34.57 18.80
CA LYS A 10 -27.56 -33.44 19.20
C LYS A 10 -26.40 -33.90 20.07
N GLU A 11 -26.63 -34.83 20.99
CA GLU A 11 -25.58 -35.40 21.85
C GLU A 11 -24.60 -36.28 21.07
N ALA A 12 -25.09 -37.06 20.10
CA ALA A 12 -24.25 -37.85 19.20
C ALA A 12 -23.38 -36.96 18.28
N VAL A 13 -23.92 -35.85 17.78
CA VAL A 13 -23.16 -34.87 16.98
C VAL A 13 -22.12 -34.16 17.84
N ILE A 14 -22.46 -33.77 19.06
CA ILE A 14 -21.50 -33.18 20.01
C ILE A 14 -20.39 -34.19 20.32
N HIS A 15 -20.73 -35.46 20.57
CA HIS A 15 -19.74 -36.50 20.83
C HIS A 15 -18.84 -36.75 19.61
N CYS A 16 -19.37 -36.67 18.39
CA CYS A 16 -18.54 -36.73 17.19
C CYS A 16 -17.59 -35.54 17.12
N LEU A 17 -18.08 -34.31 17.29
CA LEU A 17 -17.26 -33.09 17.23
C LEU A 17 -16.19 -33.03 18.33
N VAL A 18 -16.51 -33.55 19.52
CA VAL A 18 -15.63 -33.54 20.70
C VAL A 18 -14.77 -34.81 20.79
N SER A 19 -15.03 -35.81 19.94
CA SER A 19 -14.21 -37.04 19.95
C SER A 19 -12.74 -36.67 19.69
N PRO A 20 -11.80 -37.28 20.43
CA PRO A 20 -10.39 -36.96 20.33
C PRO A 20 -9.86 -37.12 18.89
N VAL A 21 -10.42 -38.06 18.13
CA VAL A 21 -10.08 -38.27 16.71
C VAL A 21 -10.54 -37.12 15.81
N ASN A 22 -11.73 -36.54 16.04
CA ASN A 22 -12.16 -35.36 15.27
C ASN A 22 -11.48 -34.08 15.75
N LEU A 23 -11.09 -34.00 17.03
CA LEU A 23 -10.30 -32.90 17.56
C LEU A 23 -8.87 -32.92 17.02
N THR A 24 -8.19 -34.07 16.92
CA THR A 24 -6.89 -34.14 16.24
C THR A 24 -7.02 -33.76 14.77
N VAL A 25 -7.98 -34.32 14.05
CA VAL A 25 -8.17 -33.97 12.62
C VAL A 25 -8.54 -32.50 12.39
N SER A 26 -9.27 -31.86 13.33
CA SER A 26 -9.67 -30.44 13.23
C SER A 26 -8.66 -29.45 13.83
N GLN A 27 -7.90 -29.84 14.85
CA GLN A 27 -6.92 -28.97 15.55
C GLN A 27 -5.49 -29.17 15.04
N GLU A 28 -5.12 -30.39 14.67
CA GLU A 28 -3.80 -30.79 14.14
C GLU A 28 -3.69 -30.53 12.63
N ARG A 29 -4.41 -29.51 12.13
CA ARG A 29 -4.34 -28.97 10.75
C ARG A 29 -4.44 -29.96 9.58
N GLN A 30 -4.79 -31.23 9.80
CA GLN A 30 -4.86 -32.26 8.75
C GLN A 30 -5.88 -31.93 7.66
N VAL A 31 -7.01 -31.29 8.00
CA VAL A 31 -8.07 -30.91 7.02
C VAL A 31 -7.81 -29.56 6.37
N TYR A 32 -6.99 -28.70 6.99
CA TYR A 32 -6.57 -27.40 6.49
C TYR A 32 -5.04 -27.36 6.27
N ALA A 33 -4.52 -28.41 5.62
CA ALA A 33 -3.09 -28.56 5.32
C ALA A 33 -2.48 -27.42 4.47
N GLY A 34 -3.32 -26.52 3.93
CA GLY A 34 -2.90 -25.36 3.13
C GLY A 34 -2.97 -23.99 3.83
N TYR A 35 -3.51 -23.88 5.06
CA TYR A 35 -3.71 -22.57 5.72
C TYR A 35 -2.99 -22.40 7.06
N GLY A 36 -2.08 -23.29 7.40
CA GLY A 36 -1.13 -23.09 8.47
C GLY A 36 0.06 -23.97 8.21
N GLY A 37 1.18 -23.36 7.81
CA GLY A 37 2.41 -24.06 7.51
C GLY A 37 2.70 -25.17 8.52
N ASN A 38 3.08 -26.30 7.97
CA ASN A 38 3.50 -27.56 8.57
C ASN A 38 3.79 -27.52 10.09
N GLU A 39 3.12 -28.39 10.84
CA GLU A 39 3.40 -28.62 12.28
C GLU A 39 4.67 -29.46 12.50
N ASP A 40 5.29 -29.93 11.41
CA ASP A 40 6.64 -30.46 11.42
C ASP A 40 7.65 -29.31 11.29
N PRO A 41 8.61 -29.12 12.22
CA PRO A 41 9.68 -28.13 12.08
C PRO A 41 10.70 -28.61 11.04
N THR A 42 10.26 -28.93 9.83
CA THR A 42 11.16 -29.03 8.71
C THR A 42 11.70 -27.63 8.44
N LEU A 43 13.03 -27.52 8.41
CA LEU A 43 13.77 -26.26 8.24
C LEU A 43 13.30 -25.43 7.03
N LEU A 44 12.63 -26.07 6.08
CA LEU A 44 12.14 -25.48 4.85
C LEU A 44 10.90 -24.59 5.03
N ASP A 45 10.03 -24.83 6.03
CA ASP A 45 8.81 -24.03 6.28
C ASP A 45 9.06 -22.81 7.19
N ARG A 46 10.13 -22.82 7.99
CA ARG A 46 10.57 -21.65 8.80
C ARG A 46 11.39 -20.66 7.97
N SER A 47 12.04 -21.15 6.92
CA SER A 47 12.88 -20.40 5.99
C SER A 47 12.16 -19.26 5.26
N PRO A 48 10.89 -19.37 4.79
CA PRO A 48 10.25 -18.31 4.03
C PRO A 48 9.82 -17.17 4.94
N ARG A 49 9.45 -17.45 6.20
CA ARG A 49 9.11 -16.41 7.19
C ARG A 49 10.34 -15.62 7.64
N ILE A 50 11.46 -16.31 7.90
CA ILE A 50 12.74 -15.67 8.23
C ILE A 50 13.33 -14.96 7.00
N GLY A 51 13.24 -15.57 5.82
CA GLY A 51 13.67 -14.99 4.55
C GLY A 51 12.85 -13.76 4.16
N ALA A 52 11.53 -13.77 4.41
CA ALA A 52 10.67 -12.60 4.17
C ALA A 52 10.97 -11.46 5.14
N SER A 53 11.19 -11.75 6.43
CA SER A 53 11.54 -10.73 7.42
C SER A 53 12.96 -10.18 7.21
N ALA A 54 13.94 -11.04 6.93
CA ALA A 54 15.29 -10.63 6.56
C ALA A 54 15.32 -9.86 5.22
N GLY A 55 14.52 -10.28 4.24
CA GLY A 55 14.35 -9.60 2.96
C GLY A 55 13.70 -8.22 3.10
N ALA A 56 12.73 -8.06 4.00
CA ALA A 56 12.13 -6.76 4.29
C ALA A 56 13.11 -5.82 5.03
N LEU A 57 13.91 -6.34 5.96
CA LEU A 57 14.94 -5.56 6.65
C LEU A 57 16.08 -5.14 5.71
N LEU A 58 16.57 -6.06 4.88
CA LEU A 58 17.56 -5.78 3.84
C LEU A 58 16.99 -4.81 2.77
N GLY A 59 15.75 -5.03 2.35
CA GLY A 59 15.04 -4.14 1.43
C GLY A 59 14.85 -2.74 2.02
N GLY A 60 14.56 -2.63 3.31
CA GLY A 60 14.49 -1.37 4.04
C GLY A 60 15.84 -0.65 4.14
N LEU A 61 16.93 -1.38 4.39
CA LEU A 61 18.29 -0.82 4.43
C LEU A 61 18.72 -0.26 3.06
N LEU A 62 18.34 -0.95 1.98
CA LEU A 62 18.63 -0.53 0.61
C LEU A 62 17.67 0.56 0.11
N ALA A 63 16.44 0.63 0.62
CA ALA A 63 15.46 1.64 0.24
C ALA A 63 15.61 2.96 1.02
N TYR A 64 16.22 2.94 2.21
CA TYR A 64 16.51 4.12 3.02
C TYR A 64 17.19 5.27 2.24
N PRO A 65 18.26 5.04 1.44
CA PRO A 65 18.87 6.11 0.64
C PRO A 65 17.92 6.71 -0.41
N MET A 66 16.96 5.92 -0.91
CA MET A 66 16.01 6.39 -1.91
C MET A 66 14.94 7.30 -1.30
N PHE A 67 14.53 7.05 -0.05
CA PHE A 67 13.59 7.90 0.67
C PHE A 67 14.22 9.20 1.18
N ASP A 68 15.52 9.20 1.49
CA ASP A 68 16.28 10.40 1.85
C ASP A 68 16.38 11.39 0.68
N ALA A 69 16.66 10.87 -0.53
CA ALA A 69 16.69 11.67 -1.75
C ALA A 69 15.34 12.35 -2.08
N VAL A 70 14.22 11.66 -1.85
CA VAL A 70 12.86 12.22 -2.06
C VAL A 70 12.57 13.34 -1.07
N ARG A 71 12.97 13.18 0.19
CA ARG A 71 12.81 14.21 1.24
C ARG A 71 13.71 15.42 0.96
N GLN A 72 14.93 15.21 0.49
CA GLN A 72 15.85 16.27 0.10
C GLN A 72 15.37 17.04 -1.14
N ALA A 73 14.70 16.37 -2.09
CA ALA A 73 14.23 16.98 -3.32
C ALA A 73 12.99 17.89 -3.13
N LEU A 74 12.20 17.69 -2.06
CA LEU A 74 10.98 18.47 -1.80
C LEU A 74 11.20 20.00 -1.77
N PRO A 75 12.17 20.54 -1.01
CA PRO A 75 12.45 21.99 -1.03
C PRO A 75 13.02 22.47 -2.38
N MET A 76 13.74 21.62 -3.12
CA MET A 76 14.32 22.02 -4.41
C MET A 76 13.26 22.16 -5.50
N MET A 77 12.31 21.22 -5.57
CA MET A 77 11.22 21.31 -6.53
C MET A 77 10.32 22.51 -6.28
N GLN A 78 10.09 22.86 -5.02
CA GLN A 78 9.31 24.06 -4.67
C GLN A 78 9.98 25.35 -5.19
N ALA A 79 11.30 25.45 -5.08
CA ALA A 79 12.03 26.61 -5.60
C ALA A 79 11.95 26.72 -7.13
N VAL A 80 12.03 25.59 -7.84
CA VAL A 80 11.90 25.54 -9.31
C VAL A 80 10.51 25.97 -9.76
N ILE A 81 9.47 25.45 -9.10
CA ILE A 81 8.07 25.78 -9.43
C ILE A 81 7.84 27.28 -9.24
N LEU A 82 8.33 27.88 -8.15
CA LEU A 82 8.15 29.30 -7.87
C LEU A 82 8.91 30.19 -8.87
N ASN A 83 10.12 29.79 -9.27
CA ASN A 83 10.90 30.51 -10.29
C ASN A 83 10.20 30.52 -11.66
N ILE A 84 9.70 29.36 -12.11
CA ILE A 84 8.96 29.23 -13.36
C ILE A 84 7.67 30.07 -13.31
N HIS A 85 6.98 30.07 -12.18
CA HIS A 85 5.76 30.87 -12.01
C HIS A 85 6.04 32.38 -12.14
N PHE A 86 7.13 32.84 -11.52
CA PHE A 86 7.57 34.23 -11.60
C PHE A 86 7.93 34.63 -13.05
N LEU A 87 8.69 33.76 -13.74
CA LEU A 87 9.14 34.01 -15.11
C LEU A 87 7.96 34.03 -16.09
N CYS A 88 6.98 33.13 -15.91
CA CYS A 88 5.77 33.10 -16.72
C CYS A 88 4.91 34.36 -16.52
N PHE A 89 4.76 34.81 -15.28
CA PHE A 89 4.06 36.06 -14.97
C PHE A 89 4.76 37.28 -15.59
N TYR A 90 6.10 37.34 -15.52
CA TYR A 90 6.90 38.40 -16.12
C TYR A 90 6.74 38.47 -17.65
N ILE A 91 6.81 37.32 -18.34
CA ILE A 91 6.61 37.25 -19.80
C ILE A 91 5.21 37.72 -20.18
N SER A 92 4.17 37.24 -19.48
CA SER A 92 2.79 37.65 -19.76
C SER A 92 2.59 39.16 -19.57
N TYR A 93 3.14 39.72 -18.49
CA TYR A 93 3.10 41.15 -18.20
C TYR A 93 3.79 42.00 -19.29
N TRP A 94 4.96 41.56 -19.76
CA TRP A 94 5.70 42.23 -20.83
C TRP A 94 4.95 42.22 -22.18
N ASN A 95 4.33 41.09 -22.52
CA ASN A 95 3.49 40.98 -23.72
C ASN A 95 2.26 41.88 -23.64
N CYS A 96 1.64 41.97 -22.47
CA CYS A 96 0.49 42.84 -22.23
C CYS A 96 0.85 44.33 -22.43
N ILE A 97 1.98 44.78 -21.86
CA ILE A 97 2.47 46.15 -22.05
C ILE A 97 2.74 46.45 -23.53
N ASN A 98 3.40 45.54 -24.25
CA ASN A 98 3.66 45.74 -25.68
C ASN A 98 2.36 45.84 -26.49
N SER A 99 1.35 45.04 -26.18
CA SER A 99 0.04 45.11 -26.82
C SER A 99 -0.67 46.45 -26.56
N ILE A 100 -0.60 46.97 -25.32
CA ILE A 100 -1.19 48.26 -24.94
C ILE A 100 -0.44 49.42 -25.62
N CYS A 101 0.89 49.36 -25.66
CA CYS A 101 1.72 50.38 -26.26
C CYS A 101 1.48 50.48 -27.78
N MET A 102 1.35 49.35 -28.46
CA MET A 102 0.93 49.31 -29.87
C MET A 102 -0.44 49.97 -30.08
N MET A 103 -1.44 49.65 -29.26
CA MET A 103 -2.76 50.31 -29.34
C MET A 103 -2.68 51.82 -29.16
N TYR A 104 -1.86 52.31 -28.23
CA TYR A 104 -1.66 53.74 -28.00
C TYR A 104 -1.02 54.43 -29.20
N ILE A 105 -0.02 53.81 -29.83
CA ILE A 105 0.63 54.33 -31.03
C ILE A 105 -0.37 54.40 -32.19
N THR A 106 -1.15 53.34 -32.45
CA THR A 106 -2.13 53.35 -33.55
C THR A 106 -3.21 54.39 -33.32
N LYS A 107 -3.68 54.60 -32.08
CA LYS A 107 -4.63 55.67 -31.74
C LYS A 107 -4.04 57.07 -31.96
N LYS A 108 -2.76 57.28 -31.68
CA LYS A 108 -2.06 58.55 -31.91
C LYS A 108 -1.80 58.85 -33.39
N GLN A 109 -1.69 57.84 -34.25
CA GLN A 109 -1.55 58.01 -35.70
C GLN A 109 -2.89 58.30 -36.42
N MET A 110 -4.03 58.08 -35.75
CA MET A 110 -5.38 58.29 -36.30
C MET A 110 -6.05 59.58 -35.78
N ALA A 111 -5.37 60.38 -34.97
CA ALA A 111 -5.81 61.68 -34.45
C ALA A 111 -4.89 62.79 -34.97
#